data_AF-A0A499V9H1-F1
#
_entry.id   AF-A0A499V9H1-F1
#
_cell.length_a   1.000
_cell.length_b   1.000
_cell.length_c   1.000
_cell.angle_alpha   90.00
_cell.angle_beta   90.00
_cell.angle_gamma   90.00
#
_symmetry.space_group_name_H-M   'P 1'
#
loop_
_entity.id
_entity.type
_entity.pdbx_description
1 polymer ?
#
loop_
_entity_poly.entity_id
_entity_poly.type
_entity_poly.pdbx_seq_one_letter_code
_entity_poly.pdbx_strand_id
1 'polypeptide(L)'
;MDFHLLGPLEVLDDGAPVPLGGVIKRGALAHLLIHANSVVATSRLLAALWPGDTPLTARKMLQNAVRDLRRTLSCEPGSEGRAVLVTDAPGYRLRVDPDAVDLLRFRRAVERGHTEVAAGSHESAARVLREGLGLWRGPALADLVEDGLVWPELAAWENSRLNALEDLFEAELACGRHHAVLGELQAVAAAEPTRERLSCQLMLALYRCGRQTEALAAYRHRRVELVERYGLEPTREMQKLERAILAHAPELDPPSPPALVDVTPLPRADLPRADLPRADLPRADLPRADAARETAAQSRAGLTAVGGRATRPRRLNESTVEHKRISLVWVRHALEGHGHDPLSVQEALREAERVVREEAARFGGTMAHAAGPVLSALFGHPEASEDDAARAVRAAFAMRDRFAGRGAGPAPMGPGPACLHVAVVTGDAYLLFRPGEPDTAPRVMGEAADRCFRMLALAPQGQVRVCEVTRRASEPDIAYRVGPEPPMGGRPSRSAGNGTAWRAAVRPDPWTGRPGRLRNPRRSRPTPCCDIRGAVTVVARASPGRGGTWYMVYK
;
A
#
# COMPACT_ATOMS: atom_id res chain seq x y z
N MET A 1 22.67 -29.28 22.95
CA MET A 1 22.88 -27.82 23.00
C MET A 1 22.75 -27.27 21.61
N ASP A 2 21.80 -26.36 21.44
CA ASP A 2 21.53 -25.63 20.20
C ASP A 2 21.54 -24.13 20.52
N PHE A 3 22.06 -23.34 19.59
CA PHE A 3 22.30 -21.90 19.75
C PHE A 3 21.53 -21.14 18.68
N HIS A 4 20.62 -20.27 19.12
CA HIS A 4 19.75 -19.51 18.22
C HIS A 4 20.03 -18.00 18.31
N LEU A 5 20.54 -17.42 17.22
CA LEU A 5 20.93 -16.03 17.08
C LEU A 5 20.04 -15.26 16.07
N LEU A 6 19.29 -15.98 15.21
CA LEU A 6 18.44 -15.39 14.17
C LEU A 6 17.07 -14.98 14.74
N GLY A 7 17.12 -14.07 15.70
CA GLY A 7 16.05 -13.72 16.63
C GLY A 7 16.66 -13.43 18.01
N PRO A 8 15.86 -13.35 19.09
CA PRO A 8 16.38 -13.24 20.45
C PRO A 8 17.39 -14.36 20.79
N LEU A 9 18.44 -14.06 21.56
CA LEU A 9 19.44 -15.05 21.95
C LEU A 9 18.84 -16.12 22.86
N GLU A 10 18.66 -17.31 22.29
CA GLU A 10 18.22 -18.51 22.98
C GLU A 10 19.30 -19.59 22.89
N VAL A 11 19.44 -20.36 23.97
CA VAL A 11 20.25 -21.57 24.00
C VAL A 11 19.39 -22.67 24.60
N LEU A 12 19.23 -23.76 23.88
CA LEU A 12 18.51 -24.94 24.31
C LEU A 12 19.52 -26.03 24.65
N ASP A 13 19.25 -26.89 25.63
CA ASP A 13 19.94 -28.17 25.77
C ASP A 13 18.93 -29.31 25.84
N ASP A 14 19.10 -30.28 24.96
CA ASP A 14 18.12 -31.31 24.59
C ASP A 14 16.66 -30.78 24.54
N GLY A 15 16.49 -29.58 23.97
CA GLY A 15 15.21 -28.87 23.79
C GLY A 15 14.79 -27.94 24.93
N ALA A 16 15.42 -27.98 26.11
CA ALA A 16 15.07 -27.16 27.26
C ALA A 16 15.86 -25.83 27.29
N PRO A 17 15.22 -24.66 27.54
CA PRO A 17 15.90 -23.37 27.50
C PRO A 17 16.84 -23.15 28.70
N VAL A 18 18.08 -22.78 28.41
CA VAL A 18 19.17 -22.61 29.39
C VAL A 18 19.28 -21.14 29.81
N PRO A 19 19.10 -20.79 31.11
CA PRO A 19 19.07 -19.40 31.56
C PRO A 19 20.47 -18.74 31.55
N LEU A 20 20.74 -17.96 30.50
CA LEU A 20 22.02 -17.26 30.30
C LEU A 20 22.21 -15.99 31.15
N GLY A 21 21.26 -15.62 32.02
CA GLY A 21 21.43 -14.54 33.01
C GLY A 21 21.71 -13.16 32.40
N GLY A 22 22.53 -12.35 33.06
CA GLY A 22 22.72 -10.93 32.72
C GLY A 22 23.43 -10.67 31.39
N VAL A 23 23.11 -9.51 30.79
CA VAL A 23 23.53 -8.99 29.49
C VAL A 23 24.97 -9.35 29.09
N ILE A 24 25.96 -9.01 29.92
CA ILE A 24 27.39 -9.23 29.61
C ILE A 24 27.71 -10.72 29.39
N LYS A 25 27.01 -11.66 30.04
CA LYS A 25 27.21 -13.11 29.83
C LYS A 25 26.56 -13.56 28.51
N ARG A 26 25.36 -13.06 28.19
CA ARG A 26 24.65 -13.31 26.92
C ARG A 26 25.43 -12.75 25.73
N GLY A 27 25.82 -11.48 25.80
CA GLY A 27 26.62 -10.81 24.77
C GLY A 27 27.98 -11.45 24.55
N ALA A 28 28.67 -11.91 25.61
CA ALA A 28 29.95 -12.58 25.46
C ALA A 28 29.82 -13.90 24.70
N LEU A 29 28.76 -14.67 24.99
CA LEU A 29 28.46 -15.91 24.26
C LEU A 29 28.07 -15.62 22.81
N ALA A 30 27.17 -14.64 22.57
CA ALA A 30 26.74 -14.28 21.24
C ALA A 30 27.91 -13.81 20.36
N HIS A 31 28.79 -12.92 20.85
CA HIS A 31 29.96 -12.47 20.10
C HIS A 31 30.99 -13.60 19.85
N LEU A 32 31.05 -14.62 20.72
CA LEU A 32 31.82 -15.84 20.47
C LEU A 32 31.18 -16.79 19.44
N LEU A 33 29.85 -16.79 19.32
CA LEU A 33 29.09 -17.56 18.31
C LEU A 33 29.12 -16.88 16.93
N ILE A 34 29.09 -15.54 16.88
CA ILE A 34 29.33 -14.74 15.66
C ILE A 34 30.67 -15.13 15.01
N HIS A 35 31.65 -15.45 15.83
CA HIS A 35 33.00 -15.90 15.44
C HIS A 35 33.26 -17.35 15.86
N ALA A 36 32.24 -18.22 15.80
CA ALA A 36 32.33 -19.62 16.18
C ALA A 36 33.54 -20.33 15.56
N ASN A 37 34.14 -21.24 16.34
CA ASN A 37 35.36 -21.99 16.03
C ASN A 37 36.64 -21.14 15.80
N SER A 38 36.55 -19.81 15.81
CA SER A 38 37.67 -18.86 15.63
C SER A 38 38.12 -18.23 16.95
N VAL A 39 39.36 -17.73 17.00
CA VAL A 39 39.90 -17.04 18.19
C VAL A 39 39.45 -15.59 18.19
N VAL A 40 38.71 -15.19 19.23
CA VAL A 40 38.33 -13.79 19.47
C VAL A 40 39.27 -13.19 20.51
N ALA A 41 40.04 -12.18 20.12
CA ALA A 41 40.97 -11.49 21.00
C ALA A 41 40.24 -10.82 22.18
N THR A 42 40.87 -10.81 23.36
CA THR A 42 40.28 -10.24 24.58
C THR A 42 39.89 -8.77 24.40
N SER A 43 40.66 -7.99 23.63
CA SER A 43 40.37 -6.60 23.27
C SER A 43 39.11 -6.44 22.42
N ARG A 44 38.88 -7.34 21.44
CA ARG A 44 37.67 -7.33 20.60
C ARG A 44 36.43 -7.63 21.42
N LEU A 45 36.49 -8.61 22.33
CA LEU A 45 35.39 -8.91 23.26
C LEU A 45 35.08 -7.73 24.19
N LEU A 46 36.09 -7.02 24.69
CA LEU A 46 35.87 -5.82 25.51
C LEU A 46 35.19 -4.71 24.71
N ALA A 47 35.68 -4.39 23.50
CA ALA A 47 35.07 -3.37 22.64
C ALA A 47 33.65 -3.73 22.17
N ALA A 48 33.37 -5.02 21.93
CA ALA A 48 32.04 -5.49 21.55
C ALA A 48 31.02 -5.44 22.71
N LEU A 49 31.47 -5.61 23.96
CA LEU A 49 30.61 -5.60 25.15
C LEU A 49 30.45 -4.22 25.79
N TRP A 50 31.37 -3.31 25.51
CA TRP A 50 31.36 -1.92 25.96
C TRP A 50 31.69 -0.99 24.78
N PRO A 51 30.75 -0.76 23.84
CA PRO A 51 30.97 0.06 22.64
C PRO A 51 31.10 1.58 22.91
N GLY A 52 31.18 1.98 24.18
CA GLY A 52 31.38 3.35 24.65
C GLY A 52 32.41 3.39 25.78
N ASP A 53 32.01 3.87 26.96
CA ASP A 53 32.89 3.83 28.13
C ASP A 53 33.10 2.37 28.60
N THR A 54 34.36 1.96 28.75
CA THR A 54 34.77 0.61 29.16
C THR A 54 35.21 0.65 30.62
N PRO A 55 34.44 0.10 31.57
CA PRO A 55 34.79 0.13 32.98
C PRO A 55 36.18 -0.45 33.28
N LEU A 56 36.89 0.11 34.27
CA LEU A 56 38.18 -0.42 34.75
C LEU A 56 38.09 -1.91 35.18
N THR A 57 36.89 -2.37 35.55
CA THR A 57 36.57 -3.75 35.92
C THR A 57 36.19 -4.66 34.75
N ALA A 58 36.03 -4.16 33.52
CA ALA A 58 35.48 -4.88 32.37
C ALA A 58 36.22 -6.20 32.07
N ARG A 59 37.56 -6.22 32.18
CA ARG A 59 38.36 -7.46 32.03
C ARG A 59 37.99 -8.53 33.06
N LYS A 60 37.73 -8.14 34.31
CA LYS A 60 37.29 -9.04 35.40
C LYS A 60 35.84 -9.48 35.21
N MET A 61 34.98 -8.60 34.69
CA MET A 61 33.60 -8.94 34.34
C MET A 61 33.55 -9.97 33.19
N LEU A 62 34.35 -9.79 32.14
CA LEU A 62 34.51 -10.75 31.05
C LEU A 62 35.07 -12.09 31.54
N GLN A 63 36.07 -12.09 32.43
CA GLN A 63 36.60 -13.33 33.03
C GLN A 63 35.55 -14.08 33.86
N ASN A 64 34.74 -13.37 34.65
CA ASN A 64 33.60 -13.97 35.37
C ASN A 64 32.58 -14.55 34.38
N ALA A 65 32.19 -13.79 33.35
CA ALA A 65 31.27 -14.25 32.32
C ALA A 65 31.77 -15.51 31.61
N VAL A 66 33.05 -15.57 31.21
CA VAL A 66 33.67 -16.76 30.61
C VAL A 66 33.68 -17.96 31.56
N ARG A 67 33.97 -17.76 32.85
CA ARG A 67 33.91 -18.83 33.87
C ARG A 67 32.49 -19.36 34.03
N ASP A 68 31.51 -18.47 34.09
CA ASP A 68 30.11 -18.85 34.25
C ASP A 68 29.51 -19.46 32.97
N LEU A 69 29.97 -19.04 31.79
CA LEU A 69 29.67 -19.71 30.51
C LEU A 69 30.27 -21.11 30.45
N ARG A 70 31.53 -21.31 30.87
CA ARG A 70 32.11 -22.67 30.98
C ARG A 70 31.25 -23.59 31.83
N ARG A 71 30.84 -23.13 33.02
CA ARG A 71 29.95 -23.90 33.89
C ARG A 71 28.57 -24.18 33.27
N THR A 72 28.04 -23.27 32.46
CA THR A 72 26.76 -23.46 31.75
C THR A 72 26.88 -24.35 30.51
N LEU A 73 28.03 -24.36 29.83
CA LEU A 73 28.26 -25.14 28.60
C LEU A 73 28.82 -26.54 28.86
N SER A 74 29.49 -26.75 30.00
CA SER A 74 30.11 -28.03 30.39
C SER A 74 29.27 -28.78 31.44
N CYS A 75 27.95 -28.84 31.24
CA CYS A 75 27.07 -29.72 32.00
C CYS A 75 27.37 -31.18 31.62
N GLU A 76 27.35 -32.06 32.64
CA GLU A 76 27.72 -33.48 32.62
C GLU A 76 29.17 -33.85 32.23
N PRO A 77 29.98 -34.43 33.16
CA PRO A 77 31.26 -35.05 32.82
C PRO A 77 31.02 -36.34 32.03
N GLY A 78 31.12 -36.22 30.71
CA GLY A 78 30.68 -37.22 29.74
C GLY A 78 30.10 -36.58 28.47
N SER A 79 29.74 -35.30 28.53
CA SER A 79 29.30 -34.48 27.39
C SER A 79 30.48 -34.05 26.48
N GLU A 80 31.23 -35.02 25.96
CA GLU A 80 32.26 -34.76 24.96
C GLU A 80 31.60 -34.48 23.59
N GLY A 81 31.57 -33.20 23.19
CA GLY A 81 31.41 -32.83 21.77
C GLY A 81 30.59 -31.58 21.45
N ARG A 82 29.63 -31.18 22.30
CA ARG A 82 28.59 -30.20 21.90
C ARG A 82 29.05 -28.73 21.86
N ALA A 83 29.63 -28.20 22.94
CA ALA A 83 30.20 -26.83 22.96
C ALA A 83 31.31 -26.67 24.01
N VAL A 84 32.48 -26.12 23.62
CA VAL A 84 33.66 -26.00 24.50
C VAL A 84 34.32 -24.62 24.38
N LEU A 85 34.32 -23.85 25.47
CA LEU A 85 34.90 -22.51 25.52
C LEU A 85 36.38 -22.53 25.96
N VAL A 86 37.29 -22.57 25.00
CA VAL A 86 38.76 -22.67 25.19
C VAL A 86 39.38 -21.29 25.40
N THR A 87 40.39 -21.18 26.27
CA THR A 87 41.28 -20.00 26.31
C THR A 87 42.38 -20.24 25.27
N ASP A 88 42.49 -19.36 24.28
CA ASP A 88 43.36 -19.54 23.12
C ASP A 88 43.94 -18.17 22.78
N ALA A 89 45.26 -17.99 22.91
CA ALA A 89 45.87 -16.67 22.93
C ALA A 89 45.70 -15.95 21.57
N PRO A 90 45.29 -14.66 21.52
CA PRO A 90 45.22 -13.67 22.60
C PRO A 90 43.82 -13.49 23.25
N GLY A 91 42.98 -14.52 23.30
CA GLY A 91 41.68 -14.46 23.97
C GLY A 91 41.01 -15.82 24.14
N TYR A 92 39.87 -16.01 23.47
CA TYR A 92 39.00 -17.16 23.66
C TYR A 92 38.47 -17.69 22.33
N ARG A 93 38.25 -19.01 22.26
CA ARG A 93 37.65 -19.71 21.14
C ARG A 93 36.49 -20.56 21.65
N LEU A 94 35.28 -20.31 21.17
CA LEU A 94 34.16 -21.23 21.36
C LEU A 94 34.21 -22.27 20.24
N ARG A 95 34.55 -23.52 20.59
CA ARG A 95 34.40 -24.68 19.69
C ARG A 95 32.95 -25.17 19.79
N VAL A 96 32.28 -25.33 18.66
CA VAL A 96 30.87 -25.74 18.59
C VAL A 96 30.60 -26.38 17.24
N ASP A 97 29.73 -27.38 17.20
CA ASP A 97 29.25 -27.98 15.96
C ASP A 97 28.56 -26.91 15.08
N PRO A 98 28.96 -26.73 13.80
CA PRO A 98 28.26 -25.83 12.88
C PRO A 98 26.75 -26.11 12.73
N ASP A 99 26.28 -27.33 12.96
CA ASP A 99 24.87 -27.71 12.92
C ASP A 99 24.11 -27.39 14.22
N ALA A 100 24.82 -27.14 15.33
CA ALA A 100 24.23 -26.62 16.56
C ALA A 100 23.98 -25.09 16.55
N VAL A 101 24.34 -24.37 15.48
CA VAL A 101 24.20 -22.90 15.40
C VAL A 101 23.32 -22.49 14.22
N ASP A 102 22.18 -21.84 14.49
CA ASP A 102 21.20 -21.47 13.46
C ASP A 102 21.81 -20.58 12.34
N LEU A 103 22.64 -19.59 12.71
CA LEU A 103 23.40 -18.75 11.79
C LEU A 103 24.26 -19.53 10.80
N LEU A 104 24.92 -20.60 11.26
CA LEU A 104 25.85 -21.39 10.45
C LEU A 104 25.10 -22.41 9.58
N ARG A 105 23.90 -22.84 10.01
CA ARG A 105 22.95 -23.57 9.16
C ARG A 105 22.35 -22.66 8.09
N PHE A 106 21.92 -21.46 8.45
CA PHE A 106 21.40 -20.46 7.52
C PHE A 106 22.42 -20.12 6.43
N ARG A 107 23.67 -19.79 6.77
CA ARG A 107 24.73 -19.50 5.78
C ARG A 107 24.93 -20.64 4.78
N ARG A 108 25.06 -21.89 5.27
CA ARG A 108 25.19 -23.08 4.40
C ARG A 108 23.96 -23.32 3.54
N ALA A 109 22.75 -23.01 4.04
CA ALA A 109 21.52 -23.07 3.25
C ALA A 109 21.47 -21.99 2.15
N VAL A 110 21.97 -20.77 2.40
CA VAL A 110 22.09 -19.71 1.38
C VAL A 110 23.16 -20.04 0.34
N GLU A 111 24.35 -20.47 0.76
CA GLU A 111 25.44 -20.88 -0.13
C GLU A 111 25.00 -22.04 -1.05
N ARG A 112 24.32 -23.04 -0.50
CA ARG A 112 23.73 -24.14 -1.26
C ARG A 112 22.61 -23.65 -2.17
N GLY A 113 21.66 -22.87 -1.65
CA GLY A 113 20.53 -22.34 -2.41
C GLY A 113 20.99 -21.56 -3.64
N HIS A 114 21.95 -20.65 -3.47
CA HIS A 114 22.58 -19.90 -4.56
C HIS A 114 23.23 -20.81 -5.62
N THR A 115 23.95 -21.84 -5.17
CA THR A 115 24.55 -22.86 -6.06
C THR A 115 23.48 -23.63 -6.85
N GLU A 116 22.35 -23.96 -6.22
CA GLU A 116 21.26 -24.68 -6.87
C GLU A 116 20.42 -23.77 -7.80
N VAL A 117 20.31 -22.46 -7.54
CA VAL A 117 19.79 -21.47 -8.51
C VAL A 117 20.71 -21.38 -9.73
N ALA A 118 22.03 -21.24 -9.52
CA ALA A 118 23.00 -21.16 -10.61
C ALA A 118 23.06 -22.44 -11.48
N ALA A 119 22.68 -23.59 -10.91
CA ALA A 119 22.53 -24.86 -11.62
C ALA A 119 21.16 -25.06 -12.29
N GLY A 120 20.24 -24.10 -12.21
CA GLY A 120 18.86 -24.23 -12.72
C GLY A 120 17.96 -25.16 -11.91
N SER A 121 18.43 -25.67 -10.78
CA SER A 121 17.74 -26.61 -9.88
C SER A 121 16.74 -25.88 -8.95
N HIS A 122 15.90 -25.03 -9.54
CA HIS A 122 15.07 -24.05 -8.83
C HIS A 122 14.15 -24.66 -7.75
N GLU A 123 13.67 -25.89 -7.91
CA GLU A 123 12.84 -26.54 -6.89
C GLU A 123 13.65 -26.94 -5.64
N SER A 124 14.86 -27.46 -5.84
CA SER A 124 15.79 -27.77 -4.75
C SER A 124 16.29 -26.50 -4.07
N ALA A 125 16.61 -25.46 -4.85
CA ALA A 125 16.98 -24.14 -4.35
C ALA A 125 15.87 -23.53 -3.48
N ALA A 126 14.63 -23.47 -3.97
CA ALA A 126 13.50 -22.92 -3.22
C ALA A 126 13.27 -23.67 -1.89
N ARG A 127 13.35 -25.00 -1.89
CA ARG A 127 13.23 -25.82 -0.67
C ARG A 127 14.33 -25.49 0.34
N VAL A 128 15.60 -25.49 -0.07
CA VAL A 128 16.74 -25.22 0.82
C VAL A 128 16.73 -23.78 1.33
N LEU A 129 16.34 -22.80 0.49
CA LEU A 129 16.23 -21.40 0.90
C LEU A 129 15.07 -21.19 1.89
N ARG A 130 13.92 -21.85 1.73
CA ARG A 130 12.86 -21.87 2.76
C ARG A 130 13.33 -22.53 4.06
N GLU A 131 14.03 -23.66 3.99
CA GLU A 131 14.60 -24.35 5.17
C GLU A 131 15.56 -23.43 5.94
N GLY A 132 16.40 -22.66 5.24
CA GLY A 132 17.29 -21.67 5.85
C GLY A 132 16.57 -20.44 6.39
N LEU A 133 15.65 -19.85 5.62
CA LEU A 133 14.88 -18.66 6.02
C LEU A 133 13.94 -18.95 7.21
N GLY A 134 13.41 -20.18 7.31
CA GLY A 134 12.61 -20.64 8.46
C GLY A 134 13.35 -20.70 9.80
N LEU A 135 14.69 -20.53 9.82
CA LEU A 135 15.47 -20.38 11.05
C LEU A 135 15.32 -18.98 11.69
N TRP A 136 14.82 -17.99 10.95
CA TRP A 136 14.67 -16.62 11.40
C TRP A 136 13.37 -16.42 12.22
N ARG A 137 13.53 -16.32 13.54
CA ARG A 137 12.46 -16.07 14.53
C ARG A 137 12.14 -14.58 14.72
N GLY A 138 13.00 -13.68 14.24
CA GLY A 138 12.87 -12.23 14.38
C GLY A 138 14.14 -11.50 13.90
N PRO A 139 14.32 -10.21 14.24
CA PRO A 139 15.59 -9.51 14.02
C PRO A 139 16.73 -10.19 14.80
N ALA A 140 17.92 -10.30 14.19
CA ALA A 140 19.05 -10.99 14.81
C ALA A 140 19.48 -10.34 16.13
N LEU A 141 19.51 -11.14 17.21
CA LEU A 141 19.89 -10.75 18.58
C LEU A 141 19.13 -9.52 19.12
N ALA A 142 17.84 -9.40 18.80
CA ALA A 142 16.99 -8.27 19.16
C ALA A 142 17.06 -7.88 20.65
N ASP A 143 17.14 -8.87 21.55
CA ASP A 143 17.29 -8.69 22.99
C ASP A 143 18.61 -7.99 23.38
N LEU A 144 19.70 -8.32 22.71
CA LEU A 144 21.00 -7.68 22.95
C LEU A 144 21.08 -6.31 22.30
N VAL A 145 20.38 -6.10 21.19
CA VAL A 145 20.23 -4.81 20.53
C VAL A 145 19.42 -3.83 21.41
N GLU A 146 18.35 -4.31 22.08
CA GLU A 146 17.62 -3.53 23.09
C GLU A 146 18.48 -3.19 24.32
N ASP A 147 19.33 -4.11 24.77
CA ASP A 147 20.38 -3.87 25.79
C ASP A 147 21.55 -2.98 25.29
N GLY A 148 21.53 -2.52 24.02
CA GLY A 148 22.51 -1.60 23.44
C GLY A 148 23.75 -2.22 22.80
N LEU A 149 23.83 -3.55 22.70
CA LEU A 149 24.92 -4.29 22.06
C LEU A 149 24.70 -4.42 20.54
N VAL A 150 24.91 -3.32 19.82
CA VAL A 150 24.79 -3.28 18.35
C VAL A 150 26.14 -3.62 17.70
N TRP A 151 26.17 -4.64 16.85
CA TRP A 151 27.39 -5.08 16.14
C TRP A 151 27.25 -4.98 14.61
N PRO A 152 28.30 -4.53 13.88
CA PRO A 152 28.25 -4.40 12.42
C PRO A 152 27.87 -5.69 11.67
N GLU A 153 28.23 -6.85 12.22
CA GLU A 153 27.90 -8.15 11.65
C GLU A 153 26.39 -8.37 11.48
N LEU A 154 25.54 -7.81 12.35
CA LEU A 154 24.08 -7.99 12.29
C LEU A 154 23.48 -7.39 11.01
N ALA A 155 23.95 -6.20 10.62
CA ALA A 155 23.51 -5.54 9.38
C ALA A 155 23.93 -6.33 8.13
N ALA A 156 25.04 -7.07 8.18
CA ALA A 156 25.44 -7.97 7.11
C ALA A 156 24.56 -9.23 7.03
N TRP A 157 24.04 -9.72 8.17
CA TRP A 157 23.15 -10.88 8.20
C TRP A 157 21.76 -10.55 7.68
N GLU A 158 21.20 -9.40 8.06
CA GLU A 158 19.90 -8.96 7.56
C GLU A 158 19.96 -8.71 6.04
N ASN A 159 21.08 -8.16 5.53
CA ASN A 159 21.32 -8.10 4.09
C ASN A 159 21.44 -9.50 3.44
N SER A 160 22.09 -10.46 4.09
CA SER A 160 22.13 -11.86 3.63
C SER A 160 20.76 -12.52 3.63
N ARG A 161 19.86 -12.16 4.55
CA ARG A 161 18.47 -12.60 4.62
C ARG A 161 17.65 -12.07 3.45
N LEU A 162 17.81 -10.79 3.13
CA LEU A 162 17.16 -10.15 2.00
C LEU A 162 17.66 -10.70 0.66
N ASN A 163 18.96 -10.94 0.52
CA ASN A 163 19.52 -11.63 -0.66
C ASN A 163 18.96 -13.07 -0.79
N ALA A 164 18.83 -13.80 0.31
CA ALA A 164 18.25 -15.15 0.32
C ALA A 164 16.75 -15.16 -0.02
N LEU A 165 16.01 -14.12 0.36
CA LEU A 165 14.62 -13.90 -0.05
C LEU A 165 14.52 -13.61 -1.55
N GLU A 166 15.39 -12.77 -2.10
CA GLU A 166 15.45 -12.53 -3.55
C GLU A 166 15.77 -13.83 -4.32
N ASP A 167 16.77 -14.60 -3.90
CA ASP A 167 17.12 -15.89 -4.52
C ASP A 167 15.96 -16.91 -4.39
N LEU A 168 15.23 -16.90 -3.27
CA LEU A 168 14.03 -17.72 -3.08
C LEU A 168 12.93 -17.30 -4.05
N PHE A 169 12.57 -16.02 -4.12
CA PHE A 169 11.51 -15.54 -5.01
C PHE A 169 11.86 -15.77 -6.48
N GLU A 170 13.13 -15.69 -6.87
CA GLU A 170 13.58 -16.06 -8.22
C GLU A 170 13.33 -17.55 -8.50
N ALA A 171 13.75 -18.44 -7.61
CA ALA A 171 13.54 -19.88 -7.72
C ALA A 171 12.05 -20.27 -7.73
N GLU A 172 11.22 -19.60 -6.93
CA GLU A 172 9.77 -19.83 -6.85
C GLU A 172 9.04 -19.34 -8.11
N LEU A 173 9.45 -18.19 -8.67
CA LEU A 173 8.94 -17.68 -9.94
C LEU A 173 9.40 -18.54 -11.12
N ALA A 174 10.61 -19.09 -11.08
CA ALA A 174 11.12 -20.06 -12.05
C ALA A 174 10.44 -21.44 -11.94
N CYS A 175 9.94 -21.82 -10.77
CA CYS A 175 9.04 -22.97 -10.61
C CYS A 175 7.56 -22.66 -10.95
N GLY A 176 7.27 -21.45 -11.46
CA GLY A 176 5.90 -21.04 -11.81
C GLY A 176 4.98 -20.79 -10.61
N ARG A 177 5.47 -20.78 -9.36
CA ARG A 177 4.65 -20.66 -8.13
C ARG A 177 4.33 -19.20 -7.74
N HIS A 178 4.16 -18.35 -8.76
CA HIS A 178 3.97 -16.90 -8.64
C HIS A 178 2.79 -16.48 -7.74
N HIS A 179 1.68 -17.21 -7.77
CA HIS A 179 0.53 -16.96 -6.88
C HIS A 179 0.85 -17.21 -5.39
N ALA A 180 1.72 -18.18 -5.08
CA ALA A 180 2.00 -18.59 -3.70
C ALA A 180 2.92 -17.61 -2.96
N VAL A 181 3.90 -17.01 -3.66
CA VAL A 181 4.86 -16.06 -3.08
C VAL A 181 4.38 -14.61 -3.10
N LEU A 182 3.32 -14.28 -3.84
CA LEU A 182 2.95 -12.89 -4.12
C LEU A 182 2.74 -12.04 -2.85
N GLY A 183 2.05 -12.56 -1.84
CA GLY A 183 1.78 -11.82 -0.60
C GLY A 183 3.02 -11.54 0.25
N GLU A 184 3.95 -12.49 0.31
CA GLU A 184 5.23 -12.35 1.01
C GLU A 184 6.13 -11.34 0.27
N LEU A 185 6.28 -11.53 -1.05
CA LEU A 185 7.03 -10.65 -1.93
C LEU A 185 6.49 -9.21 -1.95
N GLN A 186 5.17 -9.03 -1.85
CA GLN A 186 4.55 -7.71 -1.66
C GLN A 186 4.97 -7.04 -0.34
N ALA A 187 5.02 -7.80 0.76
CA ALA A 187 5.45 -7.27 2.06
C ALA A 187 6.94 -6.90 2.07
N VAL A 188 7.82 -7.78 1.58
CA VAL A 188 9.28 -7.53 1.56
C VAL A 188 9.63 -6.38 0.59
N ALA A 189 9.05 -6.34 -0.61
CA ALA A 189 9.29 -5.25 -1.57
C ALA A 189 8.72 -3.88 -1.13
N ALA A 190 7.76 -3.86 -0.20
CA ALA A 190 7.27 -2.63 0.42
C ALA A 190 8.18 -2.17 1.58
N ALA A 191 8.77 -3.10 2.32
CA ALA A 191 9.73 -2.81 3.39
C ALA A 191 11.10 -2.36 2.87
N GLU A 192 11.55 -2.90 1.72
CA GLU A 192 12.88 -2.68 1.13
C GLU A 192 12.81 -1.88 -0.19
N PRO A 193 12.51 -0.57 -0.14
CA PRO A 193 12.23 0.21 -1.35
C PRO A 193 13.44 0.41 -2.28
N THR A 194 14.67 0.31 -1.76
CA THR A 194 15.89 0.44 -2.56
C THR A 194 16.30 -0.84 -3.28
N ARG A 195 15.65 -1.98 -3.01
CA ARG A 195 15.93 -3.27 -3.66
C ARG A 195 15.11 -3.42 -4.94
N GLU A 196 15.69 -2.97 -6.05
CA GLU A 196 15.06 -3.07 -7.38
C GLU A 196 14.83 -4.53 -7.84
N ARG A 197 15.64 -5.50 -7.39
CA ARG A 197 15.45 -6.93 -7.70
C ARG A 197 14.13 -7.48 -7.18
N LEU A 198 13.82 -7.25 -5.89
CA LEU A 198 12.49 -7.53 -5.30
C LEU A 198 11.36 -6.83 -6.06
N SER A 199 11.62 -5.60 -6.52
CA SER A 199 10.64 -4.80 -7.27
C SER A 199 10.34 -5.39 -8.65
N CYS A 200 11.36 -5.88 -9.35
CA CYS A 200 11.22 -6.60 -10.63
C CYS A 200 10.53 -7.96 -10.44
N GLN A 201 10.91 -8.71 -9.40
CA GLN A 201 10.26 -9.96 -9.04
C GLN A 201 8.77 -9.75 -8.74
N LEU A 202 8.41 -8.69 -8.01
CA LEU A 202 7.01 -8.33 -7.75
C LEU A 202 6.24 -7.96 -9.03
N MET A 203 6.85 -7.19 -9.94
CA MET A 203 6.26 -6.89 -11.25
C MET A 203 6.00 -8.17 -12.06
N LEU A 204 6.96 -9.11 -12.10
CA LEU A 204 6.82 -10.39 -12.80
C LEU A 204 5.76 -11.29 -12.15
N ALA A 205 5.72 -11.34 -10.82
CA ALA A 205 4.71 -12.09 -10.06
C ALA A 205 3.29 -11.56 -10.35
N LEU A 206 3.10 -10.24 -10.26
CA LEU A 206 1.82 -9.59 -10.58
C LEU A 206 1.42 -9.82 -12.04
N TYR A 207 2.35 -9.68 -13.00
CA TYR A 207 2.08 -9.96 -14.41
C TYR A 207 1.61 -11.40 -14.64
N ARG A 208 2.33 -12.40 -14.09
CA ARG A 208 1.96 -13.82 -14.20
C ARG A 208 0.65 -14.17 -13.48
N CYS A 209 0.26 -13.42 -12.44
CA CYS A 209 -1.08 -13.49 -11.84
C CYS A 209 -2.17 -12.79 -12.67
N GLY A 210 -1.90 -12.33 -13.90
CA GLY A 210 -2.84 -11.56 -14.74
C GLY A 210 -3.02 -10.09 -14.29
N ARG A 211 -2.34 -9.65 -13.23
CA ARG A 211 -2.49 -8.32 -12.60
C ARG A 211 -1.58 -7.27 -13.26
N GLN A 212 -1.56 -7.24 -14.60
CA GLN A 212 -0.69 -6.37 -15.42
C GLN A 212 -0.76 -4.89 -15.01
N THR A 213 -1.96 -4.37 -14.74
CA THR A 213 -2.15 -2.98 -14.29
C THR A 213 -1.42 -2.68 -12.98
N GLU A 214 -1.35 -3.65 -12.06
CA GLU A 214 -0.66 -3.51 -10.78
C GLU A 214 0.85 -3.67 -10.91
N ALA A 215 1.32 -4.56 -11.80
CA ALA A 215 2.74 -4.65 -12.14
C ALA A 215 3.27 -3.31 -12.69
N LEU A 216 2.52 -2.69 -13.62
CA LEU A 216 2.87 -1.37 -14.15
C LEU A 216 2.66 -0.23 -13.14
N ALA A 217 1.80 -0.41 -12.13
CA ALA A 217 1.67 0.54 -11.02
C ALA A 217 2.86 0.46 -10.05
N ALA A 218 3.32 -0.75 -9.72
CA ALA A 218 4.51 -0.99 -8.88
C ALA A 218 5.77 -0.35 -9.49
N TYR A 219 5.96 -0.51 -10.81
CA TYR A 219 7.03 0.17 -11.54
C TYR A 219 6.97 1.70 -11.39
N ARG A 220 5.79 2.29 -11.65
CA ARG A 220 5.61 3.75 -11.59
C ARG A 220 5.82 4.29 -10.18
N HIS A 221 5.35 3.58 -9.17
CA HIS A 221 5.55 3.96 -7.77
C HIS A 221 7.03 3.95 -7.39
N ARG A 222 7.76 2.87 -7.72
CA ARG A 222 9.21 2.79 -7.48
C ARG A 222 9.98 3.85 -8.25
N ARG A 223 9.62 4.12 -9.51
CA ARG A 223 10.28 5.18 -10.30
C ARG A 223 10.11 6.56 -9.67
N VAL A 224 8.92 6.91 -9.20
CA VAL A 224 8.68 8.16 -8.46
C VAL A 224 9.54 8.19 -7.19
N GLU A 225 9.57 7.11 -6.42
CA GLU A 225 10.35 7.01 -5.19
C GLU A 225 11.87 7.16 -5.41
N LEU A 226 12.42 6.51 -6.44
CA LEU A 226 13.84 6.59 -6.81
C LEU A 226 14.23 8.00 -7.29
N VAL A 227 13.39 8.63 -8.12
CA VAL A 227 13.63 9.99 -8.63
C VAL A 227 13.49 11.03 -7.53
N GLU A 228 12.43 10.97 -6.71
CA GLU A 228 12.14 11.98 -5.67
C GLU A 228 13.08 11.89 -4.46
N ARG A 229 13.48 10.69 -4.03
CA ARG A 229 14.32 10.53 -2.82
C ARG A 229 15.82 10.43 -3.09
N TYR A 230 16.22 9.90 -4.25
CA TYR A 230 17.62 9.61 -4.56
C TYR A 230 18.13 10.29 -5.83
N GLY A 231 17.25 10.89 -6.65
CA GLY A 231 17.62 11.48 -7.94
C GLY A 231 18.02 10.45 -9.00
N LEU A 232 17.58 9.19 -8.83
CA LEU A 232 17.96 8.06 -9.70
C LEU A 232 16.79 7.61 -10.57
N GLU A 233 17.07 7.25 -11.82
CA GLU A 233 16.14 6.52 -12.68
C GLU A 233 16.28 5.00 -12.45
N PRO A 234 15.21 4.19 -12.60
CA PRO A 234 15.27 2.75 -12.42
C PRO A 234 16.31 2.07 -13.31
N THR A 235 16.86 0.96 -12.83
CA THR A 235 17.82 0.11 -13.55
C THR A 235 17.33 -0.31 -14.95
N ARG A 236 18.28 -0.60 -15.83
CA ARG A 236 18.00 -1.10 -17.19
C ARG A 236 17.17 -2.38 -17.21
N GLU A 237 17.23 -3.18 -16.16
CA GLU A 237 16.48 -4.44 -16.00
C GLU A 237 15.02 -4.14 -15.65
N MET A 238 14.78 -3.27 -14.67
CA MET A 238 13.44 -2.80 -14.33
C MET A 238 12.75 -2.10 -15.51
N GLN A 239 13.49 -1.29 -16.27
CA GLN A 239 13.01 -0.68 -17.52
C GLN A 239 12.77 -1.69 -18.67
N LYS A 240 13.56 -2.78 -18.75
CA LYS A 240 13.31 -3.86 -19.72
C LYS A 240 12.00 -4.57 -19.38
N LEU A 241 11.79 -4.89 -18.10
CA LEU A 241 10.61 -5.57 -17.63
C LEU A 241 9.32 -4.75 -17.85
N GLU A 242 9.34 -3.43 -17.62
CA GLU A 242 8.21 -2.56 -18.02
C GLU A 242 7.86 -2.74 -19.51
N ARG A 243 8.87 -2.66 -20.39
CA ARG A 243 8.68 -2.77 -21.84
C ARG A 243 8.21 -4.17 -22.27
N ALA A 244 8.73 -5.23 -21.65
CA ALA A 244 8.29 -6.60 -21.89
C ALA A 244 6.83 -6.82 -21.43
N ILE A 245 6.44 -6.26 -20.28
CA ILE A 245 5.07 -6.32 -19.74
C ILE A 245 4.08 -5.54 -20.63
N LEU A 246 4.50 -4.40 -21.21
CA LEU A 246 3.70 -3.63 -22.17
C LEU A 246 3.58 -4.32 -23.53
N ALA A 247 4.59 -5.08 -23.94
CA ALA A 247 4.62 -5.80 -25.21
C ALA A 247 4.00 -7.21 -25.15
N HIS A 248 3.62 -7.68 -23.96
CA HIS A 248 3.25 -9.09 -23.70
C HIS A 248 4.30 -10.08 -24.23
N ALA A 249 5.58 -9.81 -23.93
CA ALA A 249 6.68 -10.61 -24.45
C ALA A 249 6.65 -12.05 -23.89
N PRO A 250 6.81 -13.10 -24.73
CA PRO A 250 6.64 -14.50 -24.31
C PRO A 250 7.72 -14.98 -23.34
N GLU A 251 8.85 -14.26 -23.22
CA GLU A 251 9.86 -14.46 -22.17
C GLU A 251 9.32 -14.24 -20.74
N LEU A 252 8.17 -13.57 -20.60
CA LEU A 252 7.51 -13.33 -19.31
C LEU A 252 6.49 -14.42 -18.92
N ASP A 253 6.08 -15.28 -19.84
CA ASP A 253 5.10 -16.32 -19.54
C ASP A 253 5.63 -17.26 -18.44
N PRO A 254 4.77 -17.82 -17.58
CA PRO A 254 5.23 -18.83 -16.63
C PRO A 254 5.77 -20.03 -17.43
N PRO A 255 6.88 -20.67 -16.98
CA PRO A 255 7.33 -21.89 -17.63
C PRO A 255 6.20 -22.91 -17.58
N SER A 256 5.77 -23.38 -18.75
CA SER A 256 4.69 -24.36 -18.83
C SER A 256 5.03 -25.57 -17.97
N PRO A 257 4.07 -26.10 -17.18
CA PRO A 257 4.27 -27.41 -16.57
C PRO A 257 4.62 -28.41 -17.69
N PRO A 258 5.51 -29.39 -17.44
CA PRO A 258 5.83 -30.39 -18.45
C PRO A 258 4.52 -31.00 -18.93
N ALA A 259 4.28 -30.89 -20.25
CA ALA A 259 2.95 -31.15 -20.81
C ALA A 259 2.46 -32.51 -20.35
N LEU A 260 1.28 -32.55 -19.72
CA LEU A 260 0.64 -33.80 -19.33
C LEU A 260 0.59 -34.69 -20.57
N VAL A 261 1.34 -35.80 -20.52
CA VAL A 261 1.59 -36.66 -21.67
C VAL A 261 0.25 -36.98 -22.32
N ASP A 262 0.11 -36.64 -23.60
CA ASP A 262 -1.18 -36.61 -24.30
C ASP A 262 -1.96 -37.88 -24.01
N VAL A 263 -3.02 -37.74 -23.20
CA VAL A 263 -3.72 -38.88 -22.60
C VAL A 263 -4.60 -39.45 -23.70
N THR A 264 -3.97 -40.31 -24.50
CA THR A 264 -4.58 -41.03 -25.62
C THR A 264 -5.93 -41.54 -25.14
N PRO A 265 -7.05 -41.02 -25.68
CA PRO A 265 -8.34 -41.17 -25.04
C PRO A 265 -8.67 -42.66 -24.97
N LEU A 266 -8.72 -43.18 -23.74
CA LEU A 266 -8.98 -44.59 -23.48
C LEU A 266 -10.20 -45.02 -24.30
N PRO A 267 -10.14 -46.17 -25.02
CA PRO A 267 -11.29 -46.66 -25.77
C PRO A 267 -12.51 -46.67 -24.85
N ARG A 268 -13.58 -45.98 -25.25
CA ARG A 268 -14.83 -46.00 -24.50
C ARG A 268 -15.31 -47.44 -24.45
N ALA A 269 -15.13 -48.09 -23.30
CA ALA A 269 -15.80 -49.35 -23.04
C ALA A 269 -17.31 -49.10 -23.13
N ASP A 270 -17.99 -49.88 -23.98
CA ASP A 270 -19.43 -49.79 -24.16
C ASP A 270 -20.17 -50.22 -22.89
N LEU A 271 -20.36 -49.27 -21.98
CA LEU A 271 -21.26 -49.44 -20.84
C LEU A 271 -22.68 -49.64 -21.37
N PRO A 272 -23.35 -50.76 -21.06
CA PRO A 272 -24.70 -51.00 -21.54
C PRO A 272 -25.63 -49.91 -21.00
N ARG A 273 -26.42 -49.31 -21.89
CA ARG A 273 -27.45 -48.34 -21.49
C ARG A 273 -28.48 -49.06 -20.61
N ALA A 274 -28.55 -48.70 -19.34
CA ALA A 274 -29.69 -49.02 -18.51
C ALA A 274 -30.89 -48.18 -18.97
N ASP A 275 -31.96 -48.83 -19.42
CA ASP A 275 -33.19 -48.16 -19.80
C ASP A 275 -33.91 -47.62 -18.55
N LEU A 276 -33.71 -46.33 -18.28
CA LEU A 276 -34.52 -45.59 -17.31
C LEU A 276 -35.83 -45.15 -17.98
N PRO A 277 -36.99 -45.42 -17.37
CA PRO A 277 -38.28 -45.03 -17.93
C PRO A 277 -38.37 -43.50 -18.03
N ARG A 278 -38.83 -43.00 -19.19
CA ARG A 278 -39.07 -41.57 -19.39
C ARG A 278 -40.24 -41.11 -18.51
N ALA A 279 -39.99 -40.15 -17.63
CA ALA A 279 -41.03 -39.31 -17.10
C ALA A 279 -41.37 -38.22 -18.15
N ASP A 280 -42.64 -38.08 -18.51
CA ASP A 280 -43.08 -37.06 -19.46
C ASP A 280 -43.02 -35.67 -18.81
N LEU A 281 -42.19 -34.79 -19.39
CA LEU A 281 -42.19 -33.36 -19.12
C LEU A 281 -42.82 -32.63 -20.32
N PRO A 282 -43.77 -31.70 -20.11
CA PRO A 282 -44.37 -30.94 -21.22
C PRO A 282 -43.33 -30.19 -22.04
N ARG A 283 -43.46 -30.26 -23.37
CA ARG A 283 -42.66 -29.41 -24.28
C ARG A 283 -43.13 -27.96 -24.15
N ALA A 284 -42.19 -27.07 -23.83
CA ALA A 284 -42.32 -25.66 -24.18
C ALA A 284 -41.73 -25.45 -25.58
N ASP A 285 -42.49 -24.82 -26.48
CA ASP A 285 -42.04 -24.60 -27.85
C ASP A 285 -40.99 -23.49 -27.91
N LEU A 286 -39.82 -23.83 -28.44
CA LEU A 286 -38.79 -22.87 -28.85
C LEU A 286 -38.77 -22.79 -30.39
N PRO A 287 -39.04 -21.63 -31.00
CA PRO A 287 -39.00 -21.47 -32.44
C PRO A 287 -37.56 -21.67 -32.97
N ARG A 288 -37.43 -22.32 -34.13
CA ARG A 288 -36.14 -22.56 -34.78
C ARG A 288 -35.56 -21.29 -35.40
N ALA A 289 -34.22 -21.21 -35.45
CA ALA A 289 -33.49 -20.11 -36.05
C ALA A 289 -33.12 -20.41 -37.51
N ASP A 290 -33.78 -19.73 -38.45
CA ASP A 290 -33.51 -19.80 -39.90
C ASP A 290 -33.56 -18.40 -40.56
N ALA A 291 -32.70 -17.46 -40.11
CA ALA A 291 -32.56 -16.13 -40.73
C ALA A 291 -31.26 -15.39 -40.32
N ALA A 292 -30.06 -15.90 -40.68
CA ALA A 292 -28.80 -15.25 -40.28
C ALA A 292 -27.59 -15.47 -41.22
N ARG A 293 -27.79 -15.64 -42.54
CA ARG A 293 -26.68 -15.82 -43.51
C ARG A 293 -26.70 -14.94 -44.77
N GLU A 294 -27.75 -14.15 -45.00
CA GLU A 294 -27.89 -13.33 -46.22
C GLU A 294 -28.02 -11.84 -45.91
N THR A 295 -26.93 -11.22 -45.41
CA THR A 295 -26.81 -9.74 -45.36
C THR A 295 -25.36 -9.22 -45.44
N ALA A 296 -24.38 -10.11 -45.63
CA ALA A 296 -22.96 -9.74 -45.68
C ALA A 296 -22.47 -9.24 -47.07
N ALA A 297 -23.38 -9.03 -48.04
CA ALA A 297 -23.04 -8.87 -49.45
C ALA A 297 -23.64 -7.62 -50.14
N GLN A 298 -24.15 -6.62 -49.40
CA GLN A 298 -24.76 -5.41 -49.97
C GLN A 298 -24.38 -4.12 -49.22
N SER A 299 -23.11 -3.71 -49.32
CA SER A 299 -22.65 -2.34 -49.00
C SER A 299 -21.29 -2.05 -49.66
N ARG A 300 -21.26 -2.01 -51.01
CA ARG A 300 -20.03 -1.73 -51.76
C ARG A 300 -20.24 -0.95 -53.07
N ALA A 301 -21.06 0.10 -53.04
CA ALA A 301 -21.17 1.06 -54.13
C ALA A 301 -21.63 2.45 -53.64
N GLY A 302 -20.92 3.50 -54.09
CA GLY A 302 -21.48 4.82 -54.41
C GLY A 302 -22.04 5.71 -53.30
N LEU A 303 -21.24 6.66 -52.84
CA LEU A 303 -21.70 8.04 -52.64
C LEU A 303 -20.56 9.03 -52.97
N THR A 304 -20.90 10.10 -53.67
CA THR A 304 -19.96 11.03 -54.31
C THR A 304 -19.51 12.17 -53.39
N ALA A 305 -18.39 12.80 -53.74
CA ALA A 305 -17.77 13.82 -52.92
C ALA A 305 -18.47 15.19 -52.99
N VAL A 306 -18.57 15.87 -51.85
CA VAL A 306 -18.70 17.33 -51.73
C VAL A 306 -17.56 17.81 -50.82
N GLY A 307 -16.93 18.93 -51.16
CA GLY A 307 -15.65 19.35 -50.58
C GLY A 307 -15.74 19.94 -49.18
N GLY A 308 -14.88 19.45 -48.28
CA GLY A 308 -14.58 20.03 -46.96
C GLY A 308 -13.13 19.74 -46.60
N ARG A 309 -12.45 20.67 -45.90
CA ARG A 309 -10.98 20.62 -45.65
C ARG A 309 -10.52 19.26 -45.11
N ALA A 310 -9.55 18.65 -45.79
CA ALA A 310 -8.97 17.37 -45.40
C ALA A 310 -8.14 17.48 -44.10
N THR A 311 -8.70 17.01 -42.98
CA THR A 311 -7.91 16.51 -41.84
C THR A 311 -7.47 15.08 -42.13
N ARG A 312 -6.20 14.75 -41.81
CA ARG A 312 -5.65 13.40 -42.04
C ARG A 312 -6.39 12.35 -41.19
N PRO A 313 -6.59 11.11 -41.69
CA PRO A 313 -7.04 10.01 -40.85
C PRO A 313 -6.02 9.78 -39.72
N ARG A 314 -6.48 9.88 -38.47
CA ARG A 314 -5.65 9.73 -37.27
C ARG A 314 -5.31 8.25 -37.06
N ARG A 315 -4.05 7.93 -36.76
CA ARG A 315 -3.64 6.52 -36.54
C ARG A 315 -4.24 5.98 -35.24
N LEU A 316 -5.05 4.93 -35.34
CA LEU A 316 -5.49 4.14 -34.20
C LEU A 316 -4.33 3.28 -33.67
N ASN A 317 -3.48 3.87 -32.82
CA ASN A 317 -2.62 3.16 -31.83
C ASN A 317 -1.81 4.08 -30.90
N GLU A 318 -1.90 5.41 -31.03
CA GLU A 318 -1.25 6.34 -30.08
C GLU A 318 -2.17 6.58 -28.88
N SER A 319 -1.67 6.30 -27.66
CA SER A 319 -2.33 6.70 -26.42
C SER A 319 -2.34 8.22 -26.32
N THR A 320 -3.45 8.85 -26.71
CA THR A 320 -3.57 10.31 -26.71
C THR A 320 -3.42 10.83 -25.29
N VAL A 321 -2.57 11.85 -25.13
CA VAL A 321 -2.45 12.63 -23.90
C VAL A 321 -2.87 14.06 -24.22
N GLU A 322 -3.95 14.54 -23.61
CA GLU A 322 -4.36 15.94 -23.71
C GLU A 322 -3.96 16.69 -22.45
N HIS A 323 -3.18 17.76 -22.59
CA HIS A 323 -2.95 18.71 -21.51
C HIS A 323 -4.06 19.77 -21.54
N LYS A 324 -4.95 19.75 -20.55
CA LYS A 324 -6.14 20.61 -20.46
C LYS A 324 -6.32 21.13 -19.04
N ARG A 325 -6.88 22.34 -18.94
CA ARG A 325 -7.42 22.88 -17.68
C ARG A 325 -8.80 22.29 -17.44
N ILE A 326 -8.99 21.68 -16.28
CA ILE A 326 -10.18 20.91 -15.92
C ILE A 326 -10.68 21.30 -14.53
N SER A 327 -11.87 20.82 -14.15
CA SER A 327 -12.30 20.78 -12.74
C SER A 327 -12.57 19.33 -12.31
N LEU A 328 -11.86 18.89 -11.27
CA LEU A 328 -11.84 17.52 -10.78
C LEU A 328 -12.52 17.44 -9.41
N VAL A 329 -13.60 16.67 -9.31
CA VAL A 329 -14.30 16.35 -8.05
C VAL A 329 -13.86 14.98 -7.59
N TRP A 330 -13.30 14.87 -6.39
CA TRP A 330 -12.99 13.59 -5.74
C TRP A 330 -13.83 13.42 -4.47
N VAL A 331 -14.26 12.18 -4.25
CA VAL A 331 -15.17 11.76 -3.19
C VAL A 331 -14.57 10.55 -2.48
N ARG A 332 -14.60 10.53 -1.15
CA ARG A 332 -14.32 9.33 -0.34
C ARG A 332 -15.48 9.08 0.60
N HIS A 333 -16.07 7.89 0.57
CA HIS A 333 -17.01 7.44 1.60
C HIS A 333 -16.33 6.48 2.59
N ALA A 334 -16.87 6.33 3.80
CA ALA A 334 -16.59 5.15 4.61
C ALA A 334 -17.49 3.98 4.20
N LEU A 335 -17.13 2.77 4.63
CA LEU A 335 -17.96 1.55 4.55
C LEU A 335 -18.48 1.14 5.95
N GLU A 336 -18.35 2.03 6.94
CA GLU A 336 -18.77 1.82 8.32
C GLU A 336 -20.28 1.50 8.40
N GLY A 337 -20.60 0.30 8.90
CA GLY A 337 -21.96 -0.21 9.01
C GLY A 337 -22.23 -1.47 8.18
N HIS A 338 -21.47 -1.71 7.12
CA HIS A 338 -21.50 -2.99 6.41
C HIS A 338 -20.73 -4.06 7.20
N GLY A 339 -21.33 -5.25 7.34
CA GLY A 339 -20.63 -6.41 7.91
C GLY A 339 -19.48 -6.88 7.03
N HIS A 340 -18.67 -7.84 7.52
CA HIS A 340 -17.55 -8.41 6.75
C HIS A 340 -18.01 -9.36 5.62
N ASP A 341 -19.23 -9.19 5.10
CA ASP A 341 -19.76 -9.90 3.94
C ASP A 341 -19.28 -9.22 2.64
N PRO A 342 -18.53 -9.94 1.77
CA PRO A 342 -18.08 -9.38 0.49
C PRO A 342 -19.21 -8.95 -0.45
N LEU A 343 -20.40 -9.57 -0.38
CA LEU A 343 -21.51 -9.26 -1.27
C LEU A 343 -22.14 -7.90 -0.92
N SER A 344 -22.49 -7.66 0.34
CA SER A 344 -23.01 -6.38 0.81
C SER A 344 -22.04 -5.22 0.55
N VAL A 345 -20.73 -5.44 0.72
CA VAL A 345 -19.70 -4.43 0.41
C VAL A 345 -19.64 -4.15 -1.09
N GLN A 346 -19.73 -5.18 -1.95
CA GLN A 346 -19.74 -5.00 -3.41
C GLN A 346 -21.00 -4.25 -3.89
N GLU A 347 -22.16 -4.51 -3.29
CA GLU A 347 -23.40 -3.80 -3.60
C GLU A 347 -23.32 -2.32 -3.19
N ALA A 348 -22.83 -2.03 -1.97
CA ALA A 348 -22.63 -0.66 -1.49
C ALA A 348 -21.67 0.15 -2.37
N LEU A 349 -20.59 -0.47 -2.86
CA LEU A 349 -19.64 0.16 -3.79
C LEU A 349 -20.28 0.46 -5.17
N ARG A 350 -21.04 -0.49 -5.74
CA ARG A 350 -21.76 -0.29 -7.01
C ARG A 350 -22.80 0.82 -6.91
N GLU A 351 -23.49 0.91 -5.79
CA GLU A 351 -24.51 1.93 -5.53
C GLU A 351 -23.88 3.31 -5.27
N ALA A 352 -22.75 3.38 -4.55
CA ALA A 352 -21.95 4.59 -4.41
C ALA A 352 -21.44 5.11 -5.77
N GLU A 353 -20.93 4.23 -6.63
CA GLU A 353 -20.60 4.53 -8.02
C GLU A 353 -21.81 5.06 -8.81
N ARG A 354 -22.99 4.43 -8.68
CA ARG A 354 -24.21 4.86 -9.38
C ARG A 354 -24.58 6.30 -9.01
N VAL A 355 -24.57 6.63 -7.71
CA VAL A 355 -24.89 7.97 -7.21
C VAL A 355 -23.88 9.02 -7.69
N VAL A 356 -22.57 8.73 -7.67
CA VAL A 356 -21.55 9.66 -8.19
C VAL A 356 -21.65 9.83 -9.70
N ARG A 357 -21.90 8.75 -10.45
CA ARG A 357 -22.10 8.78 -11.92
C ARG A 357 -23.33 9.61 -12.31
N GLU A 358 -24.45 9.46 -11.61
CA GLU A 358 -25.69 10.22 -11.85
C GLU A 358 -25.55 11.71 -11.55
N GLU A 359 -25.08 12.08 -10.36
CA GLU A 359 -24.95 13.50 -10.02
C GLU A 359 -23.78 14.17 -10.79
N ALA A 360 -22.75 13.43 -11.23
CA ALA A 360 -21.76 13.99 -12.17
C ALA A 360 -22.42 14.33 -13.51
N ALA A 361 -23.10 13.37 -14.14
CA ALA A 361 -23.74 13.54 -15.44
C ALA A 361 -24.80 14.65 -15.44
N ARG A 362 -25.56 14.77 -14.34
CA ARG A 362 -26.56 15.83 -14.12
C ARG A 362 -26.01 17.25 -14.23
N PHE A 363 -24.75 17.46 -13.87
CA PHE A 363 -24.06 18.76 -13.99
C PHE A 363 -23.05 18.79 -15.16
N GLY A 364 -23.16 17.87 -16.13
CA GLY A 364 -22.30 17.84 -17.32
C GLY A 364 -20.87 17.35 -17.05
N GLY A 365 -20.64 16.58 -15.99
CA GLY A 365 -19.36 15.93 -15.71
C GLY A 365 -19.38 14.42 -15.95
N THR A 366 -18.22 13.82 -16.22
CA THR A 366 -18.05 12.39 -16.48
C THR A 366 -17.36 11.71 -15.29
N MET A 367 -17.83 10.55 -14.84
CA MET A 367 -17.13 9.79 -13.79
C MET A 367 -15.83 9.18 -14.34
N ALA A 368 -14.69 9.56 -13.78
CA ALA A 368 -13.37 9.32 -14.38
C ALA A 368 -12.56 8.17 -13.75
N HIS A 369 -12.83 7.84 -12.48
CA HIS A 369 -12.13 6.76 -11.77
C HIS A 369 -12.92 6.31 -10.53
N ALA A 370 -12.87 5.01 -10.26
CA ALA A 370 -13.30 4.37 -9.02
C ALA A 370 -12.18 3.45 -8.51
N ALA A 371 -11.88 3.51 -7.21
CA ALA A 371 -10.91 2.66 -6.52
C ALA A 371 -11.34 2.44 -5.07
N GLY A 372 -12.10 1.36 -4.85
CA GLY A 372 -12.72 1.08 -3.55
C GLY A 372 -13.55 2.29 -3.07
N PRO A 373 -13.33 2.80 -1.84
CA PRO A 373 -14.11 3.91 -1.29
C PRO A 373 -13.87 5.28 -1.94
N VAL A 374 -12.95 5.40 -2.91
CA VAL A 374 -12.59 6.66 -3.57
C VAL A 374 -13.12 6.69 -5.00
N LEU A 375 -13.92 7.72 -5.30
CA LEU A 375 -14.60 7.94 -6.58
C LEU A 375 -14.26 9.34 -7.10
N SER A 376 -14.29 9.54 -8.42
CA SER A 376 -14.01 10.85 -9.03
C SER A 376 -14.86 11.17 -10.26
N ALA A 377 -15.13 12.46 -10.45
CA ALA A 377 -15.79 13.03 -11.60
C ALA A 377 -14.99 14.20 -12.19
N LEU A 378 -15.03 14.33 -13.51
CA LEU A 378 -14.27 15.25 -14.33
C LEU A 378 -15.22 16.20 -15.07
N PHE A 379 -14.89 17.49 -15.03
CA PHE A 379 -15.57 18.57 -15.74
C PHE A 379 -14.53 19.31 -16.61
N GLY A 380 -14.93 19.78 -17.78
CA GLY A 380 -14.03 20.30 -18.81
C GLY A 380 -13.48 19.25 -19.79
N HIS A 381 -14.21 18.15 -19.96
CA HIS A 381 -13.93 17.09 -20.94
C HIS A 381 -15.26 16.52 -21.48
N PRO A 382 -15.44 16.29 -22.80
CA PRO A 382 -14.47 16.52 -23.90
C PRO A 382 -14.14 17.99 -24.15
N GLU A 383 -15.13 18.87 -23.95
CA GLU A 383 -15.03 20.32 -24.14
C GLU A 383 -14.97 21.04 -22.79
N ALA A 384 -14.34 22.22 -22.77
CA ALA A 384 -14.17 23.05 -21.57
C ALA A 384 -15.10 24.27 -21.61
N SER A 385 -15.60 24.65 -20.43
CA SER A 385 -16.60 25.71 -20.24
C SER A 385 -16.24 26.56 -19.02
N GLU A 386 -16.55 27.87 -19.07
CA GLU A 386 -16.12 28.81 -18.02
C GLU A 386 -16.76 28.50 -16.65
N ASP A 387 -17.95 27.91 -16.63
CA ASP A 387 -18.68 27.50 -15.44
C ASP A 387 -18.33 26.09 -14.92
N ASP A 388 -17.38 25.35 -15.53
CA ASP A 388 -17.01 23.99 -15.10
C ASP A 388 -16.65 23.91 -13.61
N ALA A 389 -16.00 24.94 -13.07
CA ALA A 389 -15.68 25.01 -11.64
C ALA A 389 -16.94 25.12 -10.77
N ALA A 390 -17.95 25.89 -11.21
CA ALA A 390 -19.22 26.02 -10.51
C ALA A 390 -20.09 24.76 -10.67
N ARG A 391 -20.09 24.11 -11.84
CA ARG A 391 -20.74 22.81 -12.07
C ARG A 391 -20.13 21.70 -11.21
N ALA A 392 -18.80 21.63 -11.14
CA ALA A 392 -18.08 20.68 -10.29
C ALA A 392 -18.43 20.84 -8.80
N VAL A 393 -18.52 22.07 -8.28
CA VAL A 393 -18.89 22.29 -6.88
C VAL A 393 -20.38 22.08 -6.62
N ARG A 394 -21.27 22.39 -7.57
CA ARG A 394 -22.70 22.02 -7.51
C ARG A 394 -22.88 20.50 -7.44
N ALA A 395 -22.15 19.74 -8.27
CA ALA A 395 -22.14 18.28 -8.23
C ALA A 395 -21.60 17.74 -6.90
N ALA A 396 -20.50 18.29 -6.38
CA ALA A 396 -19.92 17.93 -5.10
C ALA A 396 -20.91 18.11 -3.92
N PHE A 397 -21.72 19.17 -3.93
CA PHE A 397 -22.79 19.34 -2.94
C PHE A 397 -23.94 18.35 -3.14
N ALA A 398 -24.37 18.10 -4.38
CA ALA A 398 -25.44 17.13 -4.67
C ALA A 398 -25.04 15.70 -4.29
N MET A 399 -23.80 15.30 -4.55
CA MET A 399 -23.23 14.01 -4.09
C MET A 399 -23.24 13.93 -2.57
N ARG A 400 -22.76 14.95 -1.85
CA ARG A 400 -22.83 15.00 -0.38
C ARG A 400 -24.26 14.81 0.12
N ASP A 401 -25.22 15.53 -0.45
CA ASP A 401 -26.59 15.52 0.04
C ASP A 401 -27.33 14.23 -0.32
N ARG A 402 -27.05 13.60 -1.47
CA ARG A 402 -27.48 12.22 -1.78
C ARG A 402 -26.98 11.21 -0.77
N PHE A 403 -25.66 11.18 -0.51
CA PHE A 403 -25.09 10.24 0.47
C PHE A 403 -25.67 10.48 1.87
N ALA A 404 -25.84 11.74 2.28
CA ALA A 404 -26.42 12.11 3.58
C ALA A 404 -27.95 11.93 3.70
N GLY A 405 -28.63 11.31 2.71
CA GLY A 405 -30.08 11.08 2.73
C GLY A 405 -30.94 12.35 2.61
N ARG A 406 -30.38 13.43 2.06
CA ARG A 406 -31.02 14.75 1.88
C ARG A 406 -31.27 15.11 0.41
N GLY A 407 -30.71 14.34 -0.52
CA GLY A 407 -30.88 14.49 -1.96
C GLY A 407 -32.14 13.80 -2.50
N ALA A 408 -32.44 14.02 -3.77
CA ALA A 408 -33.61 13.47 -4.44
C ALA A 408 -33.36 12.03 -4.94
N GLY A 409 -33.47 11.05 -4.04
CA GLY A 409 -33.39 9.62 -4.36
C GLY A 409 -32.90 8.77 -3.18
N PRO A 410 -32.76 7.44 -3.35
CA PRO A 410 -32.22 6.58 -2.31
C PRO A 410 -30.76 6.93 -1.96
N ALA A 411 -30.39 6.74 -0.70
CA ALA A 411 -29.03 6.89 -0.20
C ALA A 411 -28.28 5.55 -0.28
N PRO A 412 -26.99 5.54 -0.67
CA PRO A 412 -26.29 4.33 -1.12
C PRO A 412 -25.96 3.31 -0.02
N MET A 413 -26.07 3.68 1.25
CA MET A 413 -25.81 2.80 2.41
C MET A 413 -26.96 2.82 3.43
N GLY A 414 -28.19 3.08 2.97
CA GLY A 414 -29.38 3.13 3.83
C GLY A 414 -29.42 4.35 4.78
N PRO A 415 -30.30 4.32 5.80
CA PRO A 415 -30.54 5.46 6.69
C PRO A 415 -29.48 5.58 7.81
N GLY A 416 -28.25 5.93 7.42
CA GLY A 416 -27.13 6.23 8.33
C GLY A 416 -26.49 7.60 8.06
N PRO A 417 -25.70 8.15 9.01
CA PRO A 417 -24.99 9.42 8.83
C PRO A 417 -23.76 9.27 7.91
N ALA A 418 -24.00 9.09 6.61
CA ALA A 418 -22.97 8.70 5.64
C ALA A 418 -21.69 9.56 5.69
N CYS A 419 -20.56 8.88 5.84
CA CYS A 419 -19.25 9.48 6.06
C CYS A 419 -18.60 9.96 4.75
N LEU A 420 -19.19 10.95 4.07
CA LEU A 420 -18.66 11.49 2.82
C LEU A 420 -17.64 12.62 3.05
N HIS A 421 -16.46 12.48 2.46
CA HIS A 421 -15.44 13.52 2.32
C HIS A 421 -15.38 13.93 0.84
N VAL A 422 -15.32 15.23 0.54
CA VAL A 422 -15.31 15.70 -0.85
C VAL A 422 -14.29 16.83 -1.05
N ALA A 423 -13.55 16.77 -2.17
CA ALA A 423 -12.64 17.82 -2.61
C ALA A 423 -12.89 18.16 -4.09
N VAL A 424 -12.73 19.43 -4.45
CA VAL A 424 -12.83 19.92 -5.83
C VAL A 424 -11.59 20.75 -6.15
N VAL A 425 -10.94 20.46 -7.27
CA VAL A 425 -9.75 21.18 -7.72
C VAL A 425 -9.86 21.51 -9.20
N THR A 426 -9.80 22.80 -9.50
CA THR A 426 -9.68 23.35 -10.85
C THR A 426 -8.21 23.66 -11.11
N GLY A 427 -7.69 23.25 -12.25
CA GLY A 427 -6.29 23.43 -12.62
C GLY A 427 -5.90 22.61 -13.84
N ASP A 428 -4.64 22.70 -14.21
CA ASP A 428 -4.08 22.04 -15.38
C ASP A 428 -3.76 20.56 -15.06
N ALA A 429 -4.08 19.69 -16.01
CA ALA A 429 -3.94 18.25 -15.89
C ALA A 429 -3.64 17.59 -17.24
N TYR A 430 -3.09 16.39 -17.16
CA TYR A 430 -2.96 15.47 -18.28
C TYR A 430 -4.12 14.47 -18.25
N LEU A 431 -4.88 14.43 -19.34
CA LEU A 431 -5.92 13.44 -19.60
C LEU A 431 -5.32 12.34 -20.48
N LEU A 432 -5.21 11.12 -19.93
CA LEU A 432 -4.68 9.95 -20.63
C LEU A 432 -5.84 9.05 -21.06
N PHE A 433 -6.01 8.91 -22.37
CA PHE A 433 -7.04 8.07 -22.99
C PHE A 433 -6.53 6.64 -23.19
N ARG A 434 -7.43 5.66 -23.04
CA ARG A 434 -7.12 4.25 -23.35
C ARG A 434 -7.13 4.03 -24.88
N PRO A 435 -6.10 3.38 -25.44
CA PRO A 435 -6.16 2.89 -26.81
C PRO A 435 -7.35 1.93 -26.98
N GLY A 436 -8.14 2.11 -28.04
CA GLY A 436 -9.28 1.24 -28.38
C GLY A 436 -10.61 1.54 -27.68
N GLU A 437 -10.62 2.31 -26.58
CA GLU A 437 -11.83 2.58 -25.79
C GLU A 437 -12.18 4.10 -25.75
N PRO A 438 -12.57 4.74 -26.88
CA PRO A 438 -12.72 6.20 -26.97
C PRO A 438 -13.82 6.79 -26.07
N ASP A 439 -14.85 6.01 -25.76
CA ASP A 439 -15.95 6.42 -24.85
C ASP A 439 -15.63 6.20 -23.36
N THR A 440 -14.43 5.70 -23.02
CA THR A 440 -14.01 5.59 -21.61
C THR A 440 -13.43 6.90 -21.10
N ALA A 441 -13.87 7.30 -19.90
CA ALA A 441 -13.42 8.53 -19.27
C ALA A 441 -11.89 8.53 -19.04
N PRO A 442 -11.18 9.62 -19.37
CA PRO A 442 -9.73 9.64 -19.31
C PRO A 442 -9.19 9.58 -17.88
N ARG A 443 -8.04 8.92 -17.72
CA ARG A 443 -7.28 8.98 -16.47
C ARG A 443 -6.67 10.37 -16.30
N VAL A 444 -6.92 11.00 -15.16
CA VAL A 444 -6.43 12.35 -14.83
C VAL A 444 -5.11 12.26 -14.04
N MET A 445 -4.10 13.02 -14.44
CA MET A 445 -2.80 13.13 -13.75
C MET A 445 -2.26 14.57 -13.73
N GLY A 446 -1.31 14.85 -12.84
CA GLY A 446 -0.66 16.17 -12.70
C GLY A 446 -1.21 17.00 -11.54
N GLU A 447 -0.79 18.27 -11.46
CA GLU A 447 -0.94 19.12 -10.26
C GLU A 447 -2.39 19.20 -9.74
N ALA A 448 -3.39 19.27 -10.63
CA ALA A 448 -4.79 19.27 -10.24
C ALA A 448 -5.21 17.97 -9.52
N ALA A 449 -4.75 16.80 -9.99
CA ALA A 449 -5.01 15.51 -9.36
C ALA A 449 -4.28 15.38 -8.01
N ASP A 450 -2.99 15.73 -7.96
CA ASP A 450 -2.18 15.58 -6.74
C ASP A 450 -2.65 16.54 -5.64
N ARG A 451 -3.04 17.76 -6.02
CA ARG A 451 -3.70 18.71 -5.12
C ARG A 451 -5.07 18.17 -4.66
N CYS A 452 -5.84 17.51 -5.53
CA CYS A 452 -7.13 16.92 -5.13
C CYS A 452 -6.95 15.76 -4.15
N PHE A 453 -5.98 14.87 -4.37
CA PHE A 453 -5.62 13.80 -3.42
C PHE A 453 -5.31 14.38 -2.04
N ARG A 454 -4.38 15.35 -1.97
CA ARG A 454 -4.00 16.00 -0.71
C ARG A 454 -5.21 16.68 -0.06
N MET A 455 -6.05 17.37 -0.81
CA MET A 455 -7.23 18.06 -0.28
C MET A 455 -8.33 17.09 0.19
N LEU A 456 -8.50 15.92 -0.44
CA LEU A 456 -9.49 14.91 -0.05
C LEU A 456 -9.14 14.28 1.30
N ALA A 457 -7.86 13.94 1.52
CA ALA A 457 -7.38 13.41 2.80
C ALA A 457 -7.65 14.35 3.98
N LEU A 458 -7.82 15.65 3.70
CA LEU A 458 -7.99 16.75 4.65
C LEU A 458 -9.43 17.27 4.74
N ALA A 459 -10.32 16.82 3.86
CA ALA A 459 -11.72 17.24 3.85
C ALA A 459 -12.45 16.70 5.09
N PRO A 460 -13.08 17.56 5.92
CA PRO A 460 -13.93 17.08 7.01
C PRO A 460 -15.13 16.31 6.45
N GLN A 461 -15.62 15.34 7.21
CA GLN A 461 -16.86 14.62 6.90
C GLN A 461 -18.03 15.60 6.73
N GLY A 462 -18.84 15.39 5.69
CA GLY A 462 -19.98 16.25 5.35
C GLY A 462 -19.59 17.64 4.81
N GLN A 463 -18.33 17.87 4.42
CA GLN A 463 -17.86 19.13 3.86
C GLN A 463 -17.22 18.94 2.48
N VAL A 464 -17.43 19.93 1.61
CA VAL A 464 -16.78 20.06 0.31
C VAL A 464 -15.62 21.03 0.46
N ARG A 465 -14.38 20.60 0.21
CA ARG A 465 -13.22 21.48 0.05
C ARG A 465 -13.08 21.92 -1.41
N VAL A 466 -12.62 23.15 -1.62
CA VAL A 466 -12.29 23.66 -2.97
C VAL A 466 -10.92 24.32 -2.95
N CYS A 467 -10.14 24.22 -4.04
CA CYS A 467 -8.89 24.99 -4.15
C CYS A 467 -9.18 26.47 -4.46
N GLU A 468 -8.19 27.35 -4.26
CA GLU A 468 -8.33 28.80 -4.51
C GLU A 468 -8.71 29.12 -5.98
N VAL A 469 -8.29 28.30 -6.93
CA VAL A 469 -8.65 28.45 -8.35
C VAL A 469 -10.14 28.14 -8.57
N THR A 470 -10.63 27.02 -8.06
CA THR A 470 -12.07 26.67 -8.07
C THR A 470 -12.90 27.73 -7.35
N ARG A 471 -12.42 28.19 -6.19
CA ARG A 471 -13.08 29.23 -5.38
C ARG A 471 -13.35 30.46 -6.23
N ARG A 472 -12.30 31.06 -6.83
CA ARG A 472 -12.45 32.26 -7.68
C ARG A 472 -13.34 32.03 -8.90
N ALA A 473 -13.20 30.87 -9.55
CA ALA A 473 -13.98 30.52 -10.75
C ALA A 473 -15.46 30.16 -10.47
N SER A 474 -15.90 30.19 -9.21
CA SER A 474 -17.30 29.91 -8.82
C SER A 474 -17.85 30.81 -7.72
N GLU A 475 -17.05 31.79 -7.25
CA GLU A 475 -17.44 32.83 -6.29
C GLU A 475 -18.66 33.68 -6.69
N PRO A 476 -18.97 33.91 -7.99
CA PRO A 476 -20.24 34.56 -8.37
C PRO A 476 -21.49 33.74 -8.00
N ASP A 477 -21.40 32.41 -8.03
CA ASP A 477 -22.52 31.49 -7.85
C ASP A 477 -22.57 30.86 -6.43
N ILE A 478 -21.43 30.78 -5.75
CA ILE A 478 -21.23 29.89 -4.59
C ILE A 478 -20.51 30.63 -3.44
N ALA A 479 -21.17 30.67 -2.29
CA ALA A 479 -20.63 31.29 -1.08
C ALA A 479 -19.67 30.35 -0.31
N TYR A 480 -18.43 30.79 -0.10
CA TYR A 480 -17.37 30.00 0.52
C TYR A 480 -17.09 30.35 1.99
N ARG A 481 -16.47 29.40 2.72
CA ARG A 481 -15.93 29.59 4.07
C ARG A 481 -14.57 28.90 4.16
N VAL A 482 -13.63 29.52 4.88
CA VAL A 482 -12.28 28.98 5.10
C VAL A 482 -12.33 27.91 6.20
N GLY A 483 -11.57 26.82 6.02
CA GLY A 483 -11.43 25.72 6.99
C GLY A 483 -9.96 25.45 7.35
N PRO A 484 -9.69 24.58 8.34
CA PRO A 484 -8.35 24.41 8.91
C PRO A 484 -7.36 23.68 7.97
N GLU A 485 -6.09 24.05 8.08
CA GLU A 485 -4.95 23.46 7.35
C GLU A 485 -4.27 22.35 8.19
N PRO A 486 -3.70 21.28 7.58
CA PRO A 486 -2.99 20.23 8.30
C PRO A 486 -1.70 20.71 9.00
N PRO A 487 -1.18 19.92 9.97
CA PRO A 487 0.14 20.13 10.52
C PRO A 487 1.24 19.83 9.48
N MET A 488 1.87 20.88 8.96
CA MET A 488 3.20 20.78 8.35
C MET A 488 4.24 20.56 9.45
N GLY A 489 5.18 19.63 9.24
CA GLY A 489 6.25 19.34 10.21
C GLY A 489 7.37 20.40 10.17
N GLY A 490 7.77 20.92 11.33
CA GLY A 490 8.88 21.87 11.48
C GLY A 490 8.51 23.08 12.36
N ARG A 491 9.38 23.43 13.32
CA ARG A 491 9.17 24.50 14.32
C ARG A 491 10.28 25.56 14.19
N PRO A 492 10.00 26.84 14.53
CA PRO A 492 10.32 27.28 15.90
C PRO A 492 9.34 28.26 16.59
N SER A 493 9.41 28.21 17.93
CA SER A 493 9.17 29.25 18.97
C SER A 493 9.17 30.74 18.52
N ARG A 494 8.41 31.70 19.09
CA ARG A 494 7.64 31.79 20.38
C ARG A 494 6.58 32.92 20.37
N SER A 495 5.77 32.96 21.45
CA SER A 495 5.06 34.11 22.09
C SER A 495 3.93 34.91 21.38
N ALA A 496 2.71 34.75 21.96
CA ALA A 496 1.70 35.77 22.32
C ALA A 496 1.00 36.67 21.24
N GLY A 497 -0.32 36.86 21.39
CA GLY A 497 -1.06 38.00 20.79
C GLY A 497 -2.49 37.74 20.26
N ASN A 498 -3.49 37.73 21.17
CA ASN A 498 -4.95 37.90 21.01
C ASN A 498 -5.60 38.04 19.59
N GLY A 499 -6.72 37.35 19.34
CA GLY A 499 -7.49 37.43 18.08
C GLY A 499 -8.66 38.43 18.09
N THR A 500 -9.71 38.18 17.26
CA THR A 500 -11.17 38.23 17.60
C THR A 500 -12.08 38.20 16.34
N ALA A 501 -13.37 37.83 16.50
CA ALA A 501 -14.22 37.30 15.40
C ALA A 501 -15.54 38.05 15.12
N TRP A 502 -16.20 37.72 13.99
CA TRP A 502 -17.58 38.12 13.65
C TRP A 502 -18.36 36.94 13.01
N ARG A 503 -19.69 37.01 12.98
CA ARG A 503 -20.59 36.02 12.33
C ARG A 503 -21.47 36.69 11.26
N ALA A 504 -21.88 35.91 10.26
CA ALA A 504 -23.06 36.20 9.44
C ALA A 504 -23.83 34.90 9.16
N ALA A 505 -25.16 35.01 9.01
CA ALA A 505 -26.04 33.92 8.57
C ALA A 505 -26.57 34.20 7.16
N VAL A 506 -27.20 33.20 6.53
CA VAL A 506 -27.89 33.37 5.24
C VAL A 506 -29.07 34.32 5.42
N ARG A 507 -29.22 35.30 4.53
CA ARG A 507 -30.44 36.11 4.41
C ARG A 507 -31.48 35.36 3.55
N PRO A 508 -32.72 35.20 4.01
CA PRO A 508 -33.89 35.31 3.15
C PRO A 508 -34.22 36.80 2.91
N ASP A 509 -34.90 37.10 1.81
CA ASP A 509 -35.32 38.47 1.47
C ASP A 509 -36.65 38.87 2.18
N PRO A 510 -37.01 40.16 2.23
CA PRO A 510 -37.97 40.68 3.21
C PRO A 510 -39.43 40.67 2.74
N TRP A 511 -40.39 40.56 3.69
CA TRP A 511 -41.37 41.62 4.01
C TRP A 511 -42.24 41.28 5.25
N THR A 512 -42.74 42.31 5.96
CA THR A 512 -43.71 42.30 7.08
C THR A 512 -43.32 41.66 8.44
N GLY A 513 -43.94 42.15 9.54
CA GLY A 513 -44.23 41.34 10.75
C GLY A 513 -43.37 41.52 12.04
N ARG A 514 -43.59 42.60 12.81
CA ARG A 514 -43.17 42.74 14.23
C ARG A 514 -44.41 42.75 15.17
N PRO A 515 -44.30 42.67 16.52
CA PRO A 515 -43.39 41.88 17.39
C PRO A 515 -44.13 41.21 18.62
N GLY A 516 -43.48 40.33 19.42
CA GLY A 516 -44.22 39.58 20.49
C GLY A 516 -43.46 38.99 21.71
N ARG A 517 -42.75 39.81 22.51
CA ARG A 517 -42.43 39.68 23.96
C ARG A 517 -42.40 38.31 24.73
N LEU A 518 -41.25 38.10 25.40
CA LEU A 518 -41.06 37.74 26.84
C LEU A 518 -41.08 36.28 27.39
N ARG A 519 -40.29 36.13 28.48
CA ARG A 519 -40.24 35.11 29.57
C ARG A 519 -39.62 33.72 29.33
N ASN A 520 -38.56 33.48 30.11
CA ASN A 520 -38.16 32.22 30.77
C ASN A 520 -38.39 32.46 32.30
N PRO A 521 -38.56 31.48 33.23
CA PRO A 521 -37.40 30.67 33.69
C PRO A 521 -37.66 29.28 34.37
N ARG A 522 -36.57 28.50 34.56
CA ARG A 522 -36.27 27.48 35.62
C ARG A 522 -36.60 25.97 35.45
N ARG A 523 -35.51 25.18 35.68
CA ARG A 523 -35.41 23.77 36.16
C ARG A 523 -35.79 22.66 35.15
N SER A 524 -35.23 21.44 35.20
CA SER A 524 -34.44 20.75 36.26
C SER A 524 -33.12 20.08 35.77
N ARG A 525 -32.60 19.04 36.46
CA ARG A 525 -31.20 18.51 36.41
C ARG A 525 -30.97 17.44 35.31
N PRO A 526 -29.71 17.22 34.88
CA PRO A 526 -29.05 15.95 35.21
C PRO A 526 -27.53 16.06 35.55
N THR A 527 -26.93 14.94 35.99
CA THR A 527 -25.48 14.68 36.24
C THR A 527 -25.26 13.16 36.37
N PRO A 528 -24.05 12.58 36.18
CA PRO A 528 -22.79 13.12 35.63
C PRO A 528 -22.52 12.51 34.22
N CYS A 529 -21.36 12.57 33.55
CA CYS A 529 -19.98 12.91 33.96
C CYS A 529 -19.15 13.52 32.81
N CYS A 530 -17.87 13.83 33.09
CA CYS A 530 -16.83 14.36 32.19
C CYS A 530 -16.98 15.83 31.71
N ASP A 531 -16.36 16.73 32.49
CA ASP A 531 -15.80 18.04 32.11
C ASP A 531 -14.87 17.98 30.85
N ILE A 532 -14.43 19.06 30.17
CA ILE A 532 -13.74 20.29 30.66
C ILE A 532 -14.05 21.56 29.80
N ARG A 533 -13.86 22.77 30.37
CA ARG A 533 -14.06 24.17 29.87
C ARG A 533 -13.06 24.60 28.74
N GLY A 534 -13.09 25.73 27.99
CA GLY A 534 -13.75 27.07 28.02
C GLY A 534 -12.67 28.21 27.86
N ALA A 535 -12.84 29.48 27.41
CA ALA A 535 -13.86 30.38 26.79
C ALA A 535 -13.16 31.78 26.47
N VAL A 536 -13.60 32.88 25.79
CA VAL A 536 -14.67 33.35 24.84
C VAL A 536 -14.41 34.87 24.45
N THR A 537 -15.09 35.48 23.44
CA THR A 537 -15.29 36.97 23.18
C THR A 537 -14.49 37.69 22.01
N VAL A 538 -14.44 39.05 21.94
CA VAL A 538 -14.40 39.98 20.74
C VAL A 538 -13.60 41.31 21.08
N VAL A 539 -13.07 42.31 20.28
CA VAL A 539 -13.34 43.00 18.96
C VAL A 539 -12.15 43.83 18.31
N ALA A 540 -11.85 43.60 17.00
CA ALA A 540 -11.48 44.47 15.81
C ALA A 540 -10.42 45.64 15.66
N ARG A 541 -9.80 45.66 14.43
CA ARG A 541 -9.16 46.75 13.57
C ARG A 541 -7.81 47.39 14.01
N ALA A 542 -6.88 47.82 13.12
CA ALA A 542 -6.85 47.99 11.64
C ALA A 542 -5.47 47.70 10.96
N SER A 543 -5.36 47.92 9.62
CA SER A 543 -4.28 47.54 8.67
C SER A 543 -3.00 48.42 8.67
N PRO A 544 -1.95 48.16 7.84
CA PRO A 544 -1.57 46.95 7.07
C PRO A 544 -0.09 46.50 7.26
N GLY A 545 0.23 45.20 7.18
CA GLY A 545 1.61 44.70 7.27
C GLY A 545 1.83 43.26 6.76
N ARG A 546 3.04 42.95 6.28
CA ARG A 546 3.39 41.68 5.62
C ARG A 546 3.66 40.53 6.61
N GLY A 547 3.17 39.32 6.30
CA GLY A 547 3.76 38.02 6.67
C GLY A 547 3.63 37.55 8.13
N GLY A 548 2.83 36.49 8.36
CA GLY A 548 2.79 35.74 9.63
C GLY A 548 1.53 34.87 9.79
N THR A 549 1.64 33.74 10.51
CA THR A 549 0.59 32.72 10.67
C THR A 549 0.18 32.56 12.14
N TRP A 550 -1.13 32.44 12.43
CA TRP A 550 -1.70 32.51 13.79
C TRP A 550 -2.87 31.51 14.03
N TYR A 551 -3.33 31.37 15.29
CA TYR A 551 -4.18 30.27 15.81
C TYR A 551 -5.24 30.79 16.83
N MET A 552 -6.08 30.05 17.59
CA MET A 552 -6.22 28.61 17.92
C MET A 552 -7.61 28.31 18.57
N VAL A 553 -7.96 27.02 18.75
CA VAL A 553 -8.84 26.43 19.83
C VAL A 553 -10.38 26.60 19.76
N TYR A 554 -11.05 25.57 20.32
CA TYR A 554 -12.51 25.35 20.45
C TYR A 554 -13.20 26.12 21.59
N LYS A 555 -14.54 26.17 21.53
CA LYS A 555 -15.41 26.10 22.71
C LYS A 555 -16.75 25.43 22.37
#